data_AF-A0A2U9NLW5-F1
#
_entry.id   AF-A0A2U9NLW5-F1
#
_cell.length_a   1.000
_cell.length_b   1.000
_cell.length_c   1.000
_cell.angle_alpha   90.00
_cell.angle_beta   90.00
_cell.angle_gamma   90.00
#
_symmetry.space_group_name_H-M   'P 1'
#
loop_
_entity.id
_entity.type
_entity.pdbx_description
1 polymer ?
#
loop_
_entity_poly.entity_id
_entity_poly.type
_entity_poly.pdbx_seq_one_letter_code
_entity_poly.pdbx_strand_id
1 'polypeptide(L)'
;MGVHSTSLTLFPEMEFHRKLKEIREVVSQSHSTLKEQHEKRFGVVQTIVSTSIEPPSPLQLSIPASFQKQIQEFHLSLHASETLQQSLDGMLTTYTKQYDDAWRKLSKTTIPRLQSMFPNLIQQLRTGIQTHFETHGLPKIMEAVKKHAKKHQRPSHPPPGPRQSSVPAYEA
;
A
#
# COMPACT_ATOMS: atom_id res chain seq x y z
N MET A 1 -58.02 62.12 3.60
CA MET A 1 -58.01 60.99 2.64
C MET A 1 -57.06 61.37 1.50
N GLY A 2 -56.08 60.52 1.22
CA GLY A 2 -55.06 60.79 0.19
C GLY A 2 -53.83 59.91 0.39
N VAL A 3 -53.98 58.63 0.11
CA VAL A 3 -52.94 57.60 0.13
C VAL A 3 -51.90 57.93 -0.94
N HIS A 4 -50.67 58.25 -0.55
CA HIS A 4 -49.54 58.28 -1.47
C HIS A 4 -48.97 56.88 -1.61
N SER A 5 -49.19 56.30 -2.80
CA SER A 5 -48.63 55.03 -3.26
C SER A 5 -47.10 55.07 -3.26
N THR A 6 -46.50 54.14 -2.54
CA THR A 6 -45.09 53.78 -2.60
C THR A 6 -44.83 52.99 -3.89
N SER A 7 -44.08 53.59 -4.82
CA SER A 7 -43.55 52.92 -6.01
C SER A 7 -42.52 51.87 -5.61
N LEU A 8 -42.81 50.59 -5.89
CA LEU A 8 -41.93 49.44 -5.71
C LEU A 8 -40.89 49.38 -6.86
N THR A 9 -39.61 49.46 -6.50
CA THR A 9 -38.46 49.23 -7.38
C THR A 9 -38.28 47.75 -7.68
N LEU A 10 -38.71 47.30 -8.87
CA LEU A 10 -38.68 45.89 -9.31
C LEU A 10 -37.99 45.73 -10.68
N PHE A 11 -36.79 46.31 -10.84
CA PHE A 11 -36.06 46.31 -12.12
C PHE A 11 -34.55 45.93 -12.13
N PRO A 12 -33.79 45.84 -11.02
CA PRO A 12 -32.35 45.50 -11.12
C PRO A 12 -32.09 44.00 -11.38
N GLU A 13 -32.99 43.11 -10.95
CA GLU A 13 -32.77 41.67 -11.03
C GLU A 13 -32.90 41.12 -12.46
N MET A 14 -33.87 41.60 -13.25
CA MET A 14 -34.05 41.16 -14.64
C MET A 14 -32.90 41.62 -15.55
N GLU A 15 -32.32 42.79 -15.31
CA GLU A 15 -31.18 43.29 -16.08
C GLU A 15 -29.90 42.47 -15.81
N PHE A 16 -29.70 42.06 -14.56
CA PHE A 16 -28.56 41.23 -14.16
C PHE A 16 -28.60 39.85 -14.82
N HIS A 17 -29.76 39.19 -14.81
CA HIS A 17 -29.95 37.90 -15.48
C HIS A 17 -29.71 37.99 -17.00
N ARG A 18 -30.12 39.11 -17.62
CA ARG A 18 -29.84 39.35 -19.04
C ARG A 18 -28.34 39.44 -19.32
N LYS A 19 -27.59 40.20 -18.52
CA LYS A 19 -26.13 40.33 -18.65
C LYS A 19 -25.42 38.99 -18.45
N LEU A 20 -25.85 38.18 -17.49
CA LEU A 20 -25.27 36.83 -17.29
C LEU A 20 -25.49 35.91 -18.50
N LYS A 21 -26.67 36.00 -19.14
CA LYS A 21 -26.97 35.24 -20.35
C LYS A 21 -26.07 35.67 -21.51
N GLU A 22 -25.90 36.98 -21.72
CA GLU A 22 -25.00 37.52 -22.73
C GLU A 22 -23.55 37.07 -22.50
N ILE A 23 -23.05 37.11 -21.26
CA ILE A 23 -21.70 36.62 -20.93
C ILE A 23 -21.57 35.12 -21.24
N ARG A 24 -22.56 34.30 -20.86
CA ARG A 24 -22.54 32.86 -21.14
C ARG A 24 -22.49 32.57 -22.63
N GLU A 25 -23.19 33.37 -23.42
CA GLU A 25 -23.23 33.25 -24.89
C GLU A 25 -21.89 33.63 -25.51
N VAL A 26 -21.30 34.75 -25.10
CA VAL A 26 -19.97 35.19 -25.53
C VAL A 26 -18.89 34.16 -25.16
N VAL A 27 -18.94 33.62 -23.94
CA VAL A 27 -18.00 32.57 -23.48
C VAL A 27 -18.16 31.30 -24.34
N SER A 28 -19.40 30.90 -24.65
CA SER A 28 -19.67 29.72 -25.47
C SER A 28 -19.16 29.88 -26.90
N GLN A 29 -19.40 31.06 -27.51
CA GLN A 29 -18.90 31.40 -28.85
C GLN A 29 -17.36 31.51 -28.91
N SER A 30 -16.76 32.09 -27.87
CA SER A 30 -15.31 32.18 -27.76
C SER A 30 -14.69 30.79 -27.64
N HIS A 31 -15.28 29.92 -26.83
CA HIS A 31 -14.84 28.54 -26.68
C HIS A 31 -14.95 27.75 -28.00
N SER A 32 -16.06 27.87 -28.74
CA SER A 32 -16.20 27.17 -30.03
C SER A 32 -15.17 27.65 -31.05
N THR A 33 -14.95 28.97 -31.14
CA THR A 33 -13.98 29.56 -32.07
C THR A 33 -12.54 29.12 -31.73
N LEU A 34 -12.18 29.15 -30.45
CA LEU A 34 -10.86 28.70 -30.00
C LEU A 34 -10.65 27.20 -30.26
N LYS A 35 -11.68 26.38 -30.01
CA LYS A 35 -11.64 24.95 -30.29
C LYS A 35 -11.42 24.69 -31.78
N GLU A 36 -12.20 25.32 -32.65
CA GLU A 36 -12.06 25.15 -34.10
C GLU A 36 -10.68 25.59 -34.61
N GLN A 37 -10.18 26.74 -34.15
CA GLN A 37 -8.84 27.21 -34.50
C GLN A 37 -7.74 26.27 -34.00
N HIS A 38 -7.89 25.74 -32.79
CA HIS A 38 -6.98 24.75 -32.23
C HIS A 38 -7.00 23.46 -33.07
N GLU A 39 -8.18 22.92 -33.36
CA GLU A 39 -8.34 21.68 -34.14
C GLU A 39 -7.79 21.83 -35.56
N LYS A 40 -7.95 23.00 -36.19
CA LYS A 40 -7.38 23.28 -37.51
C LYS A 40 -5.85 23.30 -37.50
N ARG A 41 -5.22 23.77 -36.42
CA ARG A 41 -3.76 23.90 -36.30
C ARG A 41 -3.09 22.63 -35.79
N PHE A 42 -3.71 21.94 -34.85
CA PHE A 42 -3.10 20.87 -34.06
C PHE A 42 -3.83 19.52 -34.20
N GLY A 43 -4.92 19.46 -34.96
CA GLY A 43 -5.78 18.28 -35.09
C GLY A 43 -6.83 18.18 -33.98
N VAL A 44 -7.77 17.25 -34.16
CA VAL A 44 -8.84 16.98 -33.18
C VAL A 44 -8.20 16.60 -31.85
N VAL A 45 -8.53 17.34 -30.79
CA VAL A 45 -8.19 16.93 -29.42
C VAL A 45 -9.00 15.68 -29.13
N GLN A 46 -8.38 14.51 -29.23
CA GLN A 46 -8.96 13.31 -28.68
C GLN A 46 -9.03 13.52 -27.17
N THR A 47 -10.22 13.84 -26.67
CA THR A 47 -10.50 13.76 -25.24
C THR A 47 -10.27 12.31 -24.88
N ILE A 48 -9.08 12.00 -24.35
CA ILE A 48 -8.77 10.65 -23.88
C ILE A 48 -9.80 10.38 -22.79
N VAL A 49 -10.80 9.55 -23.11
CA VAL A 49 -11.74 9.06 -22.12
C VAL A 49 -10.87 8.40 -21.08
N SER A 50 -10.81 8.98 -19.87
CA SER A 50 -10.08 8.40 -18.76
C SER A 50 -10.67 7.03 -18.49
N THR A 51 -10.06 5.99 -19.08
CA THR A 51 -10.36 4.62 -18.77
C THR A 51 -10.10 4.46 -17.29
N SER A 52 -11.17 4.22 -16.53
CA SER A 52 -11.10 3.96 -15.10
C SER A 52 -10.16 2.78 -14.90
N ILE A 53 -8.97 3.03 -14.34
CA ILE A 53 -8.00 1.98 -14.02
C ILE A 53 -8.63 1.13 -12.92
N GLU A 54 -8.97 -0.11 -13.25
CA GLU A 54 -9.51 -1.05 -12.28
C GLU A 54 -8.45 -1.30 -11.18
N PRO A 55 -8.84 -1.31 -9.90
CA PRO A 55 -7.89 -1.62 -8.83
C PRO A 55 -7.31 -3.03 -9.02
N PRO A 56 -5.98 -3.20 -8.93
CA PRO A 56 -5.35 -4.49 -9.08
C PRO A 56 -5.69 -5.37 -7.90
N SER A 57 -5.59 -6.69 -8.11
CA SER A 57 -5.71 -7.65 -7.04
C SER A 57 -4.73 -7.34 -5.90
N PRO A 58 -5.11 -7.62 -4.63
CA PRO A 58 -4.24 -7.44 -3.47
C PRO A 58 -2.91 -8.16 -3.63
N LEU A 59 -1.85 -7.62 -3.02
CA LEU A 59 -0.54 -8.29 -2.99
C LEU A 59 -0.65 -9.63 -2.25
N GLN A 60 -0.26 -10.70 -2.92
CA GLN A 60 -0.05 -12.01 -2.32
C GLN A 60 1.44 -12.31 -2.32
N LEU A 61 2.06 -12.20 -1.14
CA LEU A 61 3.46 -12.59 -0.96
C LEU A 61 3.56 -14.10 -0.78
N SER A 62 4.50 -14.72 -1.48
CA SER A 62 4.81 -16.14 -1.31
C SER A 62 5.89 -16.32 -0.26
N ILE A 63 5.71 -17.28 0.65
CA ILE A 63 6.78 -17.71 1.56
C ILE A 63 7.54 -18.86 0.87
N PRO A 64 8.84 -18.71 0.58
CA PRO A 64 9.63 -19.75 -0.04
C PRO A 64 9.64 -21.04 0.79
N ALA A 65 9.49 -22.19 0.12
CA ALA A 65 9.56 -23.50 0.78
C ALA A 65 10.90 -23.74 1.50
N SER A 66 11.98 -23.12 1.02
CA SER A 66 13.30 -23.16 1.67
C SER A 66 13.27 -22.56 3.08
N PHE A 67 12.52 -21.47 3.28
CA PHE A 67 12.35 -20.84 4.59
C PHE A 67 11.57 -21.75 5.55
N GLN A 68 10.51 -22.39 5.06
CA GLN A 68 9.73 -23.35 5.85
C GLN A 68 10.57 -24.55 6.30
N LYS A 69 11.40 -25.11 5.40
CA LYS A 69 12.33 -26.20 5.74
C LYS A 69 13.31 -25.78 6.83
N GLN A 70 13.90 -24.59 6.72
CA GLN A 70 14.82 -24.08 7.74
C GLN A 70 14.14 -23.91 9.10
N ILE A 71 12.90 -23.45 9.16
CA ILE A 71 12.16 -23.34 10.44
C ILE A 71 11.98 -24.71 11.09
N GLN A 72 11.64 -25.74 10.29
CA GLN A 72 11.43 -27.09 10.79
C GLN A 72 12.70 -27.68 11.44
N GLU A 73 13.89 -27.34 10.93
CA GLU A 73 15.18 -27.78 11.51
C GLU A 73 15.42 -27.27 12.94
N PHE A 74 14.82 -26.14 13.33
CA PHE A 74 15.00 -25.57 14.66
C PHE A 74 14.11 -26.19 15.74
N HIS A 75 13.22 -27.12 15.38
CA HIS A 75 12.30 -27.81 16.30
C HIS A 75 11.65 -26.85 17.32
N LEU A 76 11.07 -25.76 16.82
CA LEU A 76 10.47 -24.73 17.66
C LEU A 76 9.35 -25.30 18.53
N SER A 77 9.24 -24.81 19.76
CA SER A 77 8.08 -25.08 20.60
C SER A 77 6.82 -24.51 19.95
N LEU A 78 5.65 -25.04 20.32
CA LEU A 78 4.36 -24.56 19.81
C LEU A 78 4.22 -23.04 19.97
N HIS A 79 4.53 -22.52 21.16
CA HIS A 79 4.45 -21.10 21.46
C HIS A 79 5.42 -20.24 20.62
N ALA A 80 6.64 -20.74 20.38
CA ALA A 80 7.59 -20.05 19.51
C ALA A 80 7.13 -20.05 18.05
N SER A 81 6.51 -21.15 17.59
CA SER A 81 5.91 -21.24 16.26
C SER A 81 4.73 -20.29 16.08
N GLU A 82 3.84 -20.17 17.07
CA GLU A 82 2.73 -19.21 17.05
C GLU A 82 3.23 -17.77 16.98
N THR A 83 4.23 -17.43 17.80
CA THR A 83 4.82 -16.09 17.80
C THR A 83 5.49 -15.76 16.45
N LEU A 84 6.16 -16.75 15.86
CA LEU A 84 6.74 -16.63 14.52
C LEU A 84 5.68 -16.39 13.46
N GLN A 85 4.57 -17.15 13.51
CA GLN A 85 3.45 -16.99 12.59
C GLN A 85 2.83 -15.59 12.71
N GLN A 86 2.59 -15.11 13.93
CA GLN A 86 2.08 -13.75 14.18
C GLN A 86 3.03 -12.68 13.63
N SER A 87 4.34 -12.86 13.79
CA SER A 87 5.34 -11.95 13.23
C SER A 87 5.34 -11.96 11.69
N LEU A 88 5.15 -13.12 11.07
CA LEU A 88 5.03 -13.25 9.61
C LEU A 88 3.76 -12.55 9.13
N ASP A 89 2.61 -12.80 9.74
CA ASP A 89 1.33 -12.21 9.37
C ASP A 89 1.35 -10.68 9.50
N GLY A 90 1.97 -10.16 10.56
CA GLY A 90 2.18 -8.71 10.73
C GLY A 90 3.07 -8.10 9.66
N MET A 91 4.14 -8.81 9.27
CA MET A 91 5.03 -8.38 8.19
C MET A 91 4.32 -8.41 6.83
N LEU A 92 3.58 -9.48 6.52
CA LEU A 92 2.77 -9.61 5.31
C LEU A 92 1.77 -8.46 5.20
N THR A 93 1.03 -8.19 6.29
CA THR A 93 0.09 -7.07 6.37
C THR A 93 0.76 -5.72 6.08
N THR A 94 1.99 -5.54 6.56
CA THR A 94 2.76 -4.30 6.34
C THR A 94 3.12 -4.13 4.87
N TYR A 95 3.61 -5.18 4.21
CA TYR A 95 3.93 -5.14 2.79
C TYR A 95 2.68 -4.96 1.92
N THR A 96 1.55 -5.60 2.26
CA THR A 96 0.28 -5.38 1.54
C THR A 96 -0.15 -3.92 1.61
N LYS A 97 -0.08 -3.29 2.78
CA LYS A 97 -0.38 -1.86 2.93
C LYS A 97 0.56 -0.98 2.11
N GLN A 98 1.87 -1.28 2.12
CA GLN A 98 2.86 -0.54 1.34
C GLN A 98 2.60 -0.66 -0.16
N TYR A 99 2.21 -1.85 -0.64
CA TYR A 99 1.81 -2.07 -2.02
C TYR A 99 0.56 -1.26 -2.38
N ASP A 100 -0.48 -1.31 -1.54
CA ASP A 100 -1.72 -0.55 -1.78
C ASP A 100 -1.45 0.96 -1.84
N ASP A 101 -0.62 1.47 -0.93
CA ASP A 101 -0.21 2.88 -0.92
C ASP A 101 0.61 3.25 -2.15
N ALA A 102 1.57 2.42 -2.54
CA ALA A 102 2.40 2.63 -3.72
C ALA A 102 1.55 2.61 -5.00
N TRP A 103 0.62 1.65 -5.10
CA TRP A 103 -0.31 1.55 -6.21
C TRP A 103 -1.23 2.77 -6.29
N ARG A 104 -1.82 3.21 -5.16
CA ARG A 104 -2.68 4.41 -5.11
C ARG A 104 -1.92 5.67 -5.52
N LYS A 105 -0.65 5.77 -5.17
CA LYS A 105 0.20 6.89 -5.60
C LYS A 105 0.46 6.81 -7.11
N LEU A 106 0.81 5.63 -7.62
CA LEU A 106 1.05 5.39 -9.04
C LEU A 106 -0.19 5.72 -9.87
N SER A 107 -1.37 5.26 -9.48
CA SER A 107 -2.61 5.50 -10.24
C SER A 107 -3.01 6.99 -10.29
N LYS A 108 -2.74 7.74 -9.22
CA LYS A 108 -3.02 9.18 -9.14
C LYS A 108 -2.07 10.05 -9.96
N THR A 109 -0.80 9.64 -10.10
CA THR A 109 0.23 10.43 -10.79
C THR A 109 0.41 10.04 -12.26
N THR A 110 -0.25 8.96 -12.71
CA THR A 110 -0.07 8.42 -14.06
C THR A 110 -0.72 9.31 -15.11
N ILE A 111 0.11 9.89 -15.98
CA ILE A 111 -0.29 10.60 -17.20
C ILE A 111 -0.99 9.61 -18.14
N PRO A 112 -2.01 10.00 -18.94
CA PRO A 112 -2.74 9.08 -19.82
C PRO A 112 -1.87 8.15 -20.69
N ARG A 113 -0.70 8.62 -21.14
CA ARG A 113 0.24 7.83 -21.94
C ARG A 113 0.86 6.65 -21.17
N LEU A 114 1.07 6.79 -19.86
CA LEU A 114 1.62 5.77 -18.97
C LEU A 114 0.59 4.71 -18.56
N GLN A 115 -0.71 4.93 -18.82
CA GLN A 115 -1.75 3.94 -18.53
C GLN A 115 -1.52 2.63 -19.30
N SER A 116 -1.00 2.72 -20.53
CA SER A 116 -0.62 1.56 -21.33
C SER A 116 0.50 0.72 -20.71
N MET A 117 1.39 1.34 -19.93
CA MET A 117 2.49 0.68 -19.22
C MET A 117 2.11 0.23 -17.82
N PHE A 118 0.94 0.63 -17.33
CA PHE A 118 0.50 0.43 -15.96
C PHE A 118 0.49 -1.05 -15.54
N PRO A 119 0.03 -2.02 -16.36
CA PRO A 119 0.11 -3.44 -16.01
C PRO A 119 1.54 -3.92 -15.76
N ASN A 120 2.50 -3.47 -16.57
CA ASN A 120 3.91 -3.82 -16.41
C ASN A 120 4.51 -3.17 -15.15
N LEU A 121 4.17 -1.90 -14.87
CA LEU A 121 4.61 -1.23 -13.63
C LEU A 121 4.07 -1.93 -12.38
N ILE A 122 2.81 -2.38 -12.41
CA ILE A 122 2.24 -3.17 -11.31
C ILE A 122 2.99 -4.49 -11.13
N GLN A 123 3.30 -5.19 -12.22
CA GLN A 123 4.07 -6.43 -12.15
C GLN A 123 5.46 -6.20 -11.57
N GLN A 124 6.17 -5.16 -12.01
CA GLN A 124 7.46 -4.78 -11.46
C GLN A 124 7.39 -4.42 -9.98
N LEU A 125 6.35 -3.69 -9.56
CA LEU A 125 6.12 -3.37 -8.16
C LEU A 125 5.91 -4.64 -7.32
N ARG A 126 5.08 -5.58 -7.79
CA ARG A 126 4.85 -6.86 -7.12
C ARG A 126 6.14 -7.66 -6.98
N THR A 127 6.89 -7.81 -8.07
CA THR A 127 8.17 -8.53 -8.07
C THR A 127 9.18 -7.86 -7.15
N GLY A 128 9.31 -6.53 -7.20
CA GLY A 128 10.23 -5.79 -6.35
C GLY A 128 9.92 -5.97 -4.85
N ILE A 129 8.65 -5.93 -4.48
CA ILE A 129 8.22 -6.15 -3.09
C ILE A 129 8.47 -7.60 -2.67
N GLN A 130 8.19 -8.59 -3.52
CA GLN A 130 8.48 -10.00 -3.25
C GLN A 130 9.99 -10.22 -3.04
N THR A 131 10.83 -9.69 -3.93
CA THR A 131 12.29 -9.79 -3.82
C THR A 131 12.77 -9.15 -2.51
N HIS A 132 12.29 -7.96 -2.16
CA HIS A 132 12.68 -7.29 -0.92
C HIS A 132 12.23 -8.07 0.32
N PHE A 133 11.04 -8.67 0.30
CA PHE A 133 10.57 -9.56 1.35
C PHE A 133 11.50 -10.77 1.51
N GLU A 134 11.93 -11.40 0.42
CA GLU A 134 12.83 -12.55 0.45
C GLU A 134 14.27 -12.20 0.88
N THR A 135 14.81 -11.07 0.43
CA THR A 135 16.22 -10.70 0.68
C THR A 135 16.44 -10.00 2.01
N HIS A 136 15.43 -9.29 2.54
CA HIS A 136 15.57 -8.48 3.75
C HIS A 136 14.56 -8.86 4.84
N GLY A 137 13.33 -9.22 4.47
CA GLY A 137 12.28 -9.58 5.42
C GLY A 137 12.53 -10.92 6.10
N LEU A 138 12.57 -12.00 5.30
CA LEU A 138 12.74 -13.36 5.79
C LEU A 138 14.06 -13.60 6.55
N PRO A 139 15.22 -13.09 6.09
CA PRO A 139 16.48 -13.30 6.81
C PRO A 139 16.44 -12.70 8.23
N LYS A 140 15.83 -11.52 8.40
CA LYS A 140 15.69 -10.88 9.71
C LYS A 140 14.88 -11.74 10.69
N ILE A 141 13.81 -12.38 10.21
CA ILE A 141 13.03 -13.32 11.02
C ILE A 141 13.86 -14.56 11.35
N MET A 142 14.56 -15.12 10.36
CA MET A 142 15.39 -16.30 10.53
C MET A 142 16.52 -16.08 11.55
N GLU A 143 17.11 -14.89 11.60
CA GLU A 143 18.10 -14.53 12.64
C GLU A 143 17.49 -14.54 14.04
N ALA A 144 16.27 -14.01 14.20
CA ALA A 144 15.56 -14.02 15.47
C ALA A 144 15.24 -15.46 15.92
N VAL A 145 14.80 -16.31 14.99
CA VAL A 145 14.55 -17.75 15.23
C VAL A 145 15.84 -18.45 15.68
N LYS A 146 16.96 -18.25 14.96
CA LYS A 146 18.27 -18.79 15.32
C LYS A 146 18.73 -18.35 16.72
N LYS A 147 18.51 -17.08 17.07
CA LYS A 147 18.87 -16.55 18.38
C LYS A 147 18.04 -17.19 19.50
N HIS A 148 16.74 -17.38 19.27
CA HIS A 148 15.85 -18.06 20.21
C HIS A 148 16.28 -19.53 20.40
N ALA A 149 16.51 -20.25 19.30
CA ALA A 149 16.96 -21.64 19.34
C ALA A 149 18.26 -21.80 20.13
N LYS A 150 19.28 -20.94 19.89
CA LYS A 150 20.54 -20.96 20.65
C LYS A 150 20.35 -20.73 22.15
N LYS A 151 19.42 -19.85 22.53
CA LYS A 151 19.15 -19.54 23.95
C LYS A 151 18.42 -20.69 24.67
N HIS A 152 17.70 -21.53 23.93
CA HIS A 152 16.81 -22.56 24.49
C HIS A 152 17.27 -23.99 24.15
N GLN A 153 18.49 -24.16 23.67
CA GLN A 153 19.14 -25.47 23.61
C GLN A 153 19.28 -26.01 25.03
N ARG A 154 18.44 -26.99 25.36
CA ARG A 154 18.45 -27.69 26.64
C ARG A 154 19.87 -28.26 26.84
N PRO A 155 20.57 -27.94 27.93
CA PRO A 155 21.86 -28.55 28.21
C PRO A 155 21.64 -30.07 28.30
N SER A 156 22.20 -30.80 27.32
CA SER A 156 21.98 -32.24 27.15
C SER A 156 22.67 -33.08 28.21
N HIS A 157 23.42 -32.43 29.11
CA HIS A 157 24.04 -33.06 30.26
C HIS A 157 23.53 -32.39 31.53
N PRO A 158 22.69 -33.09 32.34
CA PRO A 158 22.57 -32.70 33.73
C PRO A 158 23.97 -32.68 34.35
N PRO A 159 24.27 -31.72 35.24
CA PRO A 159 25.55 -31.72 35.94
C PRO A 159 25.79 -33.10 36.56
N PRO A 160 27.03 -33.64 36.49
CA PRO A 160 27.31 -34.93 37.10
C PRO A 160 26.87 -34.88 38.56
N GLY A 161 26.10 -35.89 38.98
CA GLY A 161 25.57 -35.96 40.33
C GLY A 161 26.70 -35.81 41.36
N PRO A 162 26.41 -35.21 42.54
CA PRO A 162 27.42 -35.02 43.57
C PRO A 162 28.09 -36.36 43.87
N ARG A 163 29.42 -36.41 43.74
CA ARG A 163 30.20 -37.58 44.13
C ARG A 163 29.96 -37.77 45.62
N GLN A 164 29.32 -38.88 46.00
CA GLN A 164 29.18 -39.25 47.40
C GLN A 164 30.58 -39.31 48.00
N SER A 165 30.88 -38.37 48.90
CA SER A 165 32.16 -38.35 49.60
C SER A 165 32.24 -39.61 50.44
N SER A 166 33.20 -40.47 50.13
CA SER A 166 33.59 -41.60 50.96
C SER A 166 33.84 -41.11 52.39
N VAL A 167 33.02 -41.60 53.32
CA VAL A 167 33.15 -41.34 54.76
C VAL A 167 34.52 -41.86 55.21
N PRO A 168 35.32 -41.09 55.98
CA PRO A 168 36.61 -41.56 56.48
C PRO A 168 36.39 -42.70 57.48
N ALA A 169 37.08 -43.83 57.25
CA ALA A 169 37.20 -44.88 58.24
C ALA A 169 38.12 -44.37 59.36
N TYR A 170 37.53 -43.98 60.50
CA TYR A 170 38.28 -43.79 61.73
C TYR A 170 38.62 -45.19 62.26
N GLU A 171 39.90 -45.57 62.19
CA GLU A 171 40.42 -46.74 62.89
C GLU A 171 40.48 -46.45 64.41
N ALA A 172 40.15 -47.49 65.18
CA ALA A 172 40.05 -47.49 66.64
C ALA A 172 41.41 -47.70 67.33
#